data_AF-A0A932RR22-F1
#
_entry.id   AF-A0A932RR22-F1
#
_cell.length_a   1.000
_cell.length_b   1.000
_cell.length_c   1.000
_cell.angle_alpha   90.00
_cell.angle_beta   90.00
_cell.angle_gamma   90.00
#
_symmetry.space_group_name_H-M   'P 1'
#
loop_
_entity.id
_entity.type
_entity.pdbx_description
1 polymer ?
#
loop_
_entity_poly.entity_id
_entity_poly.type
_entity_poly.pdbx_seq_one_letter_code
_entity_poly.pdbx_strand_id
1 'polypeptide(L)' 'MTLMEITFELRSPLTAEQVRQLGNFSNTYGLRRFRMSDEGKRLTFEYDASRLKETQVAHVLGQARISVVRRVDPLAC' A
#
# COMPACT_ATOMS: atom_id res chain seq x y z
N MET A 1 14.26 -11.94 7.70
CA MET A 1 13.48 -10.70 7.47
C MET A 1 13.41 -10.53 5.96
N THR A 2 12.20 -10.48 5.41
CA THR A 2 11.97 -10.44 3.97
C THR A 2 11.20 -9.17 3.67
N LEU A 3 11.93 -8.14 3.24
CA LEU A 3 11.32 -6.88 2.81
C LEU A 3 10.71 -7.11 1.43
N MET A 4 9.42 -6.86 1.32
CA MET A 4 8.71 -6.85 0.06
C MET A 4 8.18 -5.46 -0.19
N GLU A 5 8.23 -5.08 -1.46
CA GLU A 5 7.60 -3.87 -1.96
C GLU A 5 6.45 -4.25 -2.87
N ILE A 6 5.34 -3.55 -2.73
CA ILE A 6 4.15 -3.73 -3.55
C ILE A 6 3.70 -2.35 -4.04
N THR A 7 3.53 -2.21 -5.35
CA THR A 7 3.02 -0.98 -5.94
C THR A 7 1.59 -1.18 -6.36
N PHE A 8 0.74 -0.22 -6.01
CA PHE A 8 -0.64 -0.17 -6.45
C PHE A 8 -0.86 1.08 -7.28
N GLU A 9 -1.52 0.91 -8.42
CA GLU A 9 -2.03 2.01 -9.22
C GLU A 9 -3.43 2.35 -8.74
N LEU A 10 -3.67 3.62 -8.44
CA LEU A 10 -4.89 4.16 -7.90
C LEU A 10 -5.69 4.86 -8.98
N ARG A 11 -7.01 4.78 -8.89
CA ARG A 11 -7.93 5.44 -9.84
C ARG A 11 -8.00 6.93 -9.60
N SER A 12 -7.80 7.33 -8.34
CA SER A 12 -7.90 8.69 -7.86
C SER A 12 -6.83 8.94 -6.81
N PRO A 13 -6.37 10.19 -6.67
CA PRO A 13 -5.40 10.54 -5.64
C PRO A 13 -5.96 10.21 -4.25
N LEU A 14 -5.08 9.78 -3.35
CA LEU A 14 -5.44 9.53 -1.95
C LEU A 14 -5.88 10.82 -1.27
N THR A 15 -6.95 10.72 -0.48
CA THR A 15 -7.35 11.83 0.39
C THR A 15 -6.52 11.81 1.68
N ALA A 16 -6.46 12.96 2.37
CA ALA A 16 -5.75 13.07 3.64
C ALA A 16 -6.24 12.06 4.71
N GLU A 17 -7.53 11.70 4.68
CA GLU A 17 -8.11 10.69 5.57
C GLU A 17 -7.58 9.29 5.26
N GLN A 18 -7.44 8.93 3.99
CA GLN A 18 -6.85 7.65 3.56
C GLN A 18 -5.38 7.57 3.93
N VAL A 19 -4.62 8.65 3.75
CA VAL A 19 -3.22 8.71 4.18
C VAL A 19 -3.10 8.51 5.69
N ARG A 20 -3.98 9.13 6.49
CA ARG A 20 -4.02 8.92 7.95
C ARG A 20 -4.33 7.47 8.33
N GLN A 21 -5.27 6.83 7.64
CA GLN A 21 -5.59 5.41 7.85
C GLN A 21 -4.39 4.50 7.55
N LEU A 22 -3.67 4.76 6.45
CA LEU A 22 -2.45 4.02 6.11
C LEU A 22 -1.33 4.24 7.14
N GLY A 23 -1.19 5.45 7.67
CA GLY A 23 -0.25 5.77 8.74
C GLY A 23 -0.53 5.00 10.03
N ASN A 24 -1.80 4.93 10.45
CA ASN A 24 -2.22 4.14 11.61
C ASN A 24 -1.93 2.65 11.39
N PHE A 25 -2.26 2.12 10.21
CA PHE A 25 -1.96 0.74 9.85
C PHE A 25 -0.46 0.43 9.90
N SER A 26 0.38 1.37 9.46
CA SER A 26 1.84 1.20 9.47
C SER A 26 2.38 1.00 10.88
N ASN A 27 1.78 1.65 11.87
CA ASN A 27 2.12 1.47 13.26
C ASN A 27 1.69 0.10 13.80
N THR A 28 0.54 -0.41 13.35
CA THR A 28 -0.06 -1.63 13.90
C THR A 28 0.45 -2.91 13.25
N TYR A 29 0.86 -2.89 11.97
CA TYR A 29 1.03 -4.13 11.18
C TYR A 29 2.32 -4.19 10.33
N GLY A 30 3.48 -3.84 10.87
CA GLY A 30 4.77 -4.17 10.24
C GLY A 30 5.02 -3.57 8.84
N LEU A 31 4.22 -2.56 8.46
CA LEU A 31 4.47 -1.76 7.28
C LEU A 31 5.56 -0.75 7.65
N ARG A 32 6.69 -0.80 6.94
CA ARG A 32 7.83 0.08 7.26
C ARG A 32 7.64 1.46 6.67
N ARG A 33 7.21 1.52 5.41
CA ARG A 33 7.17 2.78 4.67
C ARG A 33 6.18 2.70 3.53
N PHE A 34 5.57 3.82 3.20
CA PHE A 34 4.84 3.98 1.95
C PHE A 34 5.37 5.20 1.19
N ARG A 35 5.34 5.12 -0.14
CA ARG A 35 5.66 6.22 -1.05
C ARG A 35 4.49 6.43 -1.98
N MET A 36 4.03 7.66 -2.09
CA MET A 36 3.16 8.07 -3.19
C MET A 36 4.02 8.68 -4.30
N SER A 37 3.70 8.40 -5.55
CA SER A 37 4.27 9.12 -6.69
C SER A 37 3.65 10.51 -6.80
N ASP A 38 4.38 11.43 -7.44
CA ASP A 38 4.03 12.86 -7.56
C ASP A 38 2.64 13.09 -8.17
N GLU A 39 2.20 12.21 -9.06
CA GLU A 39 0.88 12.29 -9.69
C GLU A 39 -0.26 11.75 -8.81
N GLY A 40 0.03 11.25 -7.60
CA GLY A 40 -0.95 10.67 -6.67
C GLY A 40 -1.61 9.36 -7.13
N LYS A 41 -1.25 8.87 -8.33
CA LYS A 41 -1.82 7.68 -8.95
C LYS A 41 -1.10 6.38 -8.62
N ARG A 42 0.06 6.44 -7.98
CA ARG A 42 0.82 5.24 -7.61
C ARG A 42 1.22 5.29 -6.15
N LEU A 43 1.02 4.17 -5.48
CA LEU A 43 1.28 3.99 -4.08
C LEU A 43 2.11 2.73 -3.88
N THR A 44 3.36 2.91 -3.46
CA THR A 44 4.28 1.82 -3.14
C THR A 44 4.29 1.61 -1.64
N PHE A 45 4.10 0.37 -1.19
CA PHE A 45 4.23 -0.02 0.20
C PHE A 45 5.43 -0.94 0.37
N GLU A 46 6.23 -0.66 1.39
CA GLU A 46 7.30 -1.52 1.87
C GLU A 46 6.86 -2.17 3.19
N TYR A 47 6.81 -3.50 3.22
CA TYR A 47 6.43 -4.27 4.39
C TYR A 47 7.32 -5.49 4.58
N ASP A 48 7.40 -5.98 5.81
CA ASP A 48 8.08 -7.24 6.10
C ASP A 48 7.12 -8.41 5.87
N ALA A 49 7.39 -9.23 4.85
CA ALA A 49 6.57 -10.37 4.48
C ALA A 49 6.58 -11.51 5.52
N SER A 50 7.51 -11.47 6.47
CA SER A 50 7.48 -12.40 7.62
C SER A 50 6.40 -12.01 8.64
N ARG A 51 6.00 -10.74 8.70
CA ARG A 51 4.96 -10.22 9.62
C ARG A 51 3.64 -9.90 8.94
N LEU A 52 3.68 -9.41 7.71
CA LEU A 52 2.51 -8.95 6.98
C LEU A 52 2.36 -9.74 5.68
N LYS A 53 1.19 -10.32 5.46
CA LYS A 53 0.86 -10.97 4.17
C LYS A 53 0.29 -9.96 3.20
N GLU A 54 0.49 -10.20 1.91
CA GLU A 54 -0.10 -9.41 0.84
C GLU A 54 -1.64 -9.27 0.97
N THR A 55 -2.31 -10.33 1.40
CA THR A 55 -3.77 -10.32 1.65
C THR A 55 -4.19 -9.30 2.70
N GLN A 56 -3.35 -9.06 3.72
CA GLN A 56 -3.61 -8.02 4.73
C GLN A 56 -3.43 -6.62 4.14
N VAL A 57 -2.44 -6.42 3.27
CA VAL A 57 -2.26 -5.15 2.53
C VAL A 57 -3.50 -4.86 1.67
N ALA A 58 -3.98 -5.85 0.92
CA ALA A 58 -5.19 -5.72 0.11
C ALA A 58 -6.44 -5.42 0.95
N HIS A 59 -6.57 -6.08 2.10
CA HIS A 59 -7.69 -5.84 3.03
C HIS A 59 -7.70 -4.40 3.55
N VAL A 60 -6.53 -3.84 3.86
CA VAL A 60 -6.39 -2.46 4.37
C VAL A 60 -6.71 -1.43 3.30
N LEU A 61 -6.30 -1.67 2.06
CA LEU A 61 -6.68 -0.84 0.93
C LEU A 61 -8.21 -0.79 0.78
N GLY A 62 -8.87 -1.94 0.94
CA GLY A 62 -10.34 -2.02 0.98
C GLY A 62 -10.95 -1.26 2.16
N GLN A 63 -10.41 -1.43 3.38
CA GLN A 63 -10.89 -0.75 4.59
C GLN A 63 -10.76 0.77 4.50
N ALA A 64 -9.65 1.27 3.96
CA ALA A 64 -9.41 2.68 3.72
C ALA A 64 -10.22 3.23 2.52
N ARG A 65 -11.07 2.41 1.87
CA ARG A 65 -11.86 2.76 0.67
C ARG A 65 -10.97 3.29 -0.47
N ILE A 66 -9.75 2.79 -0.56
CA ILE A 66 -8.79 3.20 -1.58
C ILE A 66 -9.16 2.50 -2.88
N SER A 67 -9.52 3.28 -3.90
CA SER A 67 -9.87 2.75 -5.23
C SER A 67 -8.61 2.37 -5.99
N VAL A 68 -8.13 1.16 -5.76
CA VAL A 68 -7.01 0.55 -6.50
C VAL A 68 -7.51 0.12 -7.88
N VAL A 69 -6.82 0.58 -8.94
CA VAL A 69 -7.05 0.15 -10.33
C VAL A 69 -6.44 -1.23 -10.55
N ARG A 70 -5.16 -1.36 -10.21
CA ARG A 70 -4.42 -2.62 -10.34
C ARG A 70 -3.21 -2.63 -9.44
N ARG A 71 -2.78 -3.82 -9.06
CA ARG A 71 -1.43 -4.03 -8.53
C ARG A 71 -0.45 -3.93 -9.69
N VAL A 72 0.62 -3.18 -9.49
CA VAL A 72 1.77 -3.11 -10.38
C VAL A 72 2.85 -3.96 -9.71
N ASP A 73 2.92 -5.23 -10.08
CA ASP A 73 4.03 -6.07 -9.68
C ASP A 73 5.30 -5.61 -10.40
N PRO A 74 6.46 -5.53 -9.72
CA PRO A 74 7.74 -5.29 -10.37
C PRO A 74 8.20 -6.47 -11.25
N LEU A 75 7.49 -7.60 -11.24
CA LEU A 75 7.80 -8.81 -11.98
C LEU A 75 6.60 -9.24 -12.84
N ALA A 76 6.23 -8.41 -13.82
CA ALA A 76 5.44 -8.85 -14.96
C ALA A 76 6.36 -8.82 -16.19
N CYS A 77 7.07 -9.92 -16.42
CA CYS A 77 7.67 -10.29 -17.71
C CYS A 77 6.89 -11.49 -18.26
#